data_AF-A0AAE2YQ39-F1
#
_entry.id   AF-A0AAE2YQ39-F1
#
_cell.length_a   1.000
_cell.length_b   1.000
_cell.length_c   1.000
_cell.angle_alpha   90.00
_cell.angle_beta   90.00
_cell.angle_gamma   90.00
#
_symmetry.space_group_name_H-M   'P 1'
#
loop_
_entity.id
_entity.type
_entity.pdbx_description
1 polymer ?
#
loop_
_entity_poly.entity_id
_entity_poly.type
_entity_poly.pdbx_seq_one_letter_code
_entity_poly.pdbx_strand_id
1 'polypeptide(L)'
;MNRNDFKEHTRITVTWKDKEGKLRPGNFYVYALLKDAMIVRATDKDGLLRKLPFSDVLRIVKCQDVAPQDRYMIPDEILKESNWKDRDVMVRYSSSPHRGK
;
A
#
# COMPACT_ATOMS: atom_id res chain seq x y z
N MET A 1 -12.12 -7.78 -1.99
CA MET A 1 -12.61 -6.58 -1.25
C MET A 1 -12.94 -5.47 -2.25
N ASN A 2 -13.49 -4.34 -1.82
CA ASN A 2 -13.75 -3.16 -2.65
C ASN A 2 -13.03 -1.91 -2.09
N ARG A 3 -13.05 -0.79 -2.83
CA ARG A 3 -12.35 0.44 -2.48
C ARG A 3 -12.77 1.04 -1.13
N ASN A 4 -14.05 0.94 -0.77
CA ASN A 4 -14.61 1.54 0.45
C ASN A 4 -14.19 0.79 1.72
N ASP A 5 -13.64 -0.42 1.59
CA ASP A 5 -13.09 -1.18 2.71
C ASP A 5 -11.72 -0.65 3.18
N PHE A 6 -11.13 0.30 2.45
CA PHE A 6 -9.80 0.85 2.70
C PHE A 6 -9.84 2.36 2.88
N LYS A 7 -8.79 2.89 3.49
CA LYS A 7 -8.60 4.32 3.72
C LYS A 7 -7.14 4.69 3.50
N GLU A 8 -6.91 5.85 2.91
CA GLU A 8 -5.57 6.40 2.72
C GLU A 8 -4.90 6.70 4.06
N HIS A 9 -3.57 6.62 4.08
CA HIS A 9 -2.75 6.84 5.27
C HIS A 9 -3.09 5.90 6.43
N THR A 10 -3.38 4.64 6.12
CA THR A 10 -3.57 3.57 7.12
C THR A 10 -2.47 2.53 7.01
N ARG A 11 -2.16 1.87 8.13
CA ARG A 11 -1.42 0.61 8.15
C ARG A 11 -2.42 -0.54 8.21
N ILE A 12 -2.31 -1.44 7.26
CA ILE A 12 -3.16 -2.62 7.16
C ILE A 12 -2.31 -3.89 7.25
N THR A 13 -2.80 -4.87 7.99
CA THR A 13 -2.34 -6.26 7.92
C THR A 13 -3.42 -7.04 7.20
N VAL A 14 -3.08 -7.68 6.09
CA VAL A 14 -4.04 -8.37 5.22
C VAL A 14 -3.58 -9.77 4.86
N THR A 15 -4.55 -10.63 4.54
CA THR A 15 -4.30 -11.82 3.73
C THR A 15 -4.63 -11.47 2.29
N TRP A 16 -3.66 -11.63 1.40
CA TRP A 16 -3.81 -11.30 -0.02
C TRP A 16 -3.23 -12.41 -0.91
N LYS A 17 -3.68 -12.41 -2.15
CA LYS A 17 -3.24 -13.35 -3.19
C LYS A 17 -2.04 -12.76 -3.92
N ASP A 18 -0.90 -13.45 -3.89
CA ASP A 18 0.27 -13.02 -4.65
C ASP A 18 0.11 -13.28 -6.16
N LYS A 19 1.11 -12.88 -6.96
CA LYS A 19 1.09 -13.07 -8.42
C LYS A 19 1.03 -14.54 -8.85
N GLU A 20 1.50 -15.47 -8.01
CA GLU A 20 1.42 -16.92 -8.26
C GLU A 20 0.08 -17.50 -7.81
N GLY A 21 -0.79 -16.68 -7.22
CA GLY A 21 -2.07 -17.08 -6.71
C GLY A 21 -2.06 -17.65 -5.30
N LYS A 22 -0.92 -17.62 -4.60
CA LYS A 22 -0.78 -18.12 -3.23
C LYS A 22 -1.25 -17.07 -2.24
N LEU A 23 -1.93 -17.53 -1.18
CA LEU A 23 -2.34 -16.67 -0.09
C LEU A 23 -1.14 -16.35 0.80
N ARG A 24 -0.88 -15.07 1.04
CA ARG A 24 0.18 -14.60 1.92
C ARG A 24 -0.34 -13.55 2.89
N PRO A 25 0.18 -13.53 4.13
CA PRO A 25 0.05 -12.35 4.97
C PRO A 25 0.93 -11.22 4.41
N GLY A 26 0.51 -9.97 4.60
CA GLY A 26 1.31 -8.80 4.28
C GLY A 26 0.95 -7.60 5.15
N ASN A 27 1.97 -6.85 5.56
CA ASN A 27 1.81 -5.59 6.27
C ASN A 27 2.10 -4.42 5.36
N PHE A 28 1.09 -3.59 5.13
CA PHE A 28 1.14 -2.52 4.16
C PHE A 28 0.79 -1.17 4.75
N TYR A 29 1.42 -0.12 4.26
CA TYR A 29 0.95 1.25 4.41
C TYR A 29 0.23 1.68 3.13
N VAL A 30 -1.01 2.15 3.25
CA VAL A 30 -1.83 2.62 2.12
C VAL A 30 -1.52 4.09 1.86
N TYR A 31 -1.03 4.40 0.67
CA TYR A 31 -0.83 5.79 0.25
C TYR A 31 -2.08 6.36 -0.41
N ALA A 32 -2.58 5.67 -1.43
CA ALA A 32 -3.64 6.19 -2.30
C ALA A 32 -4.59 5.06 -2.71
N LEU A 33 -5.86 5.42 -2.88
CA LEU A 33 -6.90 4.54 -3.39
C LEU A 33 -7.25 4.92 -4.83
N LEU A 34 -6.80 4.11 -5.77
CA LEU A 34 -7.17 4.21 -7.18
C LEU A 34 -8.58 3.64 -7.41
N LYS A 35 -8.99 3.52 -8.68
CA LYS A 35 -10.31 3.01 -9.07
C LYS A 35 -10.50 1.54 -8.70
N ASP A 36 -9.54 0.69 -9.03
CA ASP A 36 -9.60 -0.78 -8.91
C ASP A 36 -8.49 -1.37 -8.01
N ALA A 37 -7.52 -0.55 -7.63
CA ALA A 37 -6.38 -0.94 -6.82
C ALA A 37 -6.00 0.16 -5.81
N MET A 38 -5.09 -0.17 -4.92
CA MET A 38 -4.44 0.77 -4.02
C MET A 38 -2.94 0.78 -4.23
N ILE A 39 -2.32 1.93 -3.97
CA ILE A 39 -0.87 2.05 -3.91
C ILE A 39 -0.43 1.87 -2.47
N VAL A 40 0.36 0.83 -2.24
CA VAL A 40 0.79 0.43 -0.91
C VAL A 40 2.30 0.33 -0.81
N ARG A 41 2.85 0.51 0.39
CA ARG A 41 4.24 0.15 0.72
C ARG A 41 4.29 -1.05 1.63
N ALA A 42 5.11 -2.03 1.29
CA ALA A 42 5.43 -3.11 2.23
C ALA A 42 6.17 -2.52 3.44
N THR A 43 5.67 -2.78 4.65
CA THR A 43 6.25 -2.27 5.90
C THR A 43 7.03 -3.33 6.67
N ASP A 44 6.91 -4.59 6.27
CA ASP A 44 7.53 -5.78 6.87
C ASP A 44 8.64 -6.39 6.02
N LYS A 45 8.84 -5.91 4.79
CA LYS A 45 9.78 -6.47 3.81
C LYS A 45 10.70 -5.39 3.23
N ASP A 46 10.69 -5.27 1.91
CA ASP A 46 11.60 -4.50 1.08
C ASP A 46 11.33 -2.99 1.07
N GLY A 47 10.24 -2.54 1.69
CA GLY A 47 9.88 -1.12 1.67
C GLY A 47 9.40 -0.63 0.30
N LEU A 48 9.14 -1.51 -0.67
CA LEU A 48 8.78 -1.14 -2.03
C LEU A 48 7.33 -0.70 -2.14
N LEU A 49 7.07 0.20 -3.10
CA LEU A 49 5.72 0.57 -3.51
C LEU A 49 5.16 -0.50 -4.44
N ARG A 50 3.90 -0.86 -4.23
CA ARG A 50 3.19 -1.89 -4.97
C ARG A 50 1.79 -1.41 -5.31
N LYS A 51 1.31 -1.74 -6.50
CA LYS A 51 -0.10 -1.67 -6.84
C LYS A 51 -0.74 -2.97 -6.37
N LEU A 52 -1.72 -2.86 -5.48
CA LEU A 52 -2.44 -4.01 -4.92
C LEU A 52 -3.92 -3.89 -5.30
N PRO A 53 -4.42 -4.74 -6.22
CA PRO A 53 -5.84 -4.79 -6.56
C PRO A 53 -6.70 -5.09 -5.34
N PHE A 54 -7.87 -4.46 -5.23
CA PHE A 54 -8.79 -4.74 -4.12
C PHE A 54 -9.34 -6.17 -4.17
N SER A 55 -9.42 -6.76 -5.37
CA SER A 55 -9.82 -8.14 -5.61
C SER A 55 -8.85 -9.15 -5.00
N ASP A 56 -7.57 -8.79 -4.90
CA ASP A 56 -6.52 -9.69 -4.43
C ASP A 56 -6.46 -9.74 -2.90
N VAL A 57 -7.10 -8.79 -2.22
CA VAL A 57 -7.25 -8.82 -0.77
C VAL A 57 -8.44 -9.70 -0.40
N LEU A 58 -8.15 -10.78 0.33
CA LEU A 58 -9.15 -11.71 0.84
C LEU A 58 -9.77 -11.21 2.14
N ARG A 59 -8.94 -10.70 3.06
CA ARG A 59 -9.40 -10.15 4.34
C ARG A 59 -8.43 -9.12 4.92
N ILE A 60 -8.98 -8.17 5.67
CA ILE A 60 -8.22 -7.27 6.55
C ILE A 60 -8.20 -7.91 7.94
N VAL A 61 -7.01 -8.09 8.48
CA VAL A 61 -6.78 -8.63 9.84
C VAL A 61 -6.67 -7.49 10.85
N LYS A 62 -5.98 -6.41 10.46
CA LYS A 62 -5.80 -5.21 11.27
C LYS A 62 -5.79 -3.98 10.38
N CYS A 63 -6.38 -2.89 10.85
CA CYS A 63 -6.32 -1.58 10.21
C CYS A 63 -6.04 -0.54 11.31
N GLN A 64 -5.11 0.37 11.06
CA GLN A 64 -4.74 1.44 11.99
C GLN A 64 -4.48 2.74 11.22
N ASP A 65 -5.14 3.82 11.62
CA ASP A 65 -4.88 5.16 11.10
C ASP A 65 -3.45 5.61 11.45
N VAL A 66 -2.77 6.28 10.51
CA VAL A 66 -1.45 6.87 10.73
C VAL A 66 -1.59 8.38 10.93
N ALA A 67 -1.11 8.84 12.09
CA ALA A 67 -1.08 10.25 12.44
C ALA A 67 -0.30 11.06 11.38
N PRO A 68 -0.70 12.30 11.06
CA PRO A 68 -0.06 13.12 10.03
C PRO A 68 1.47 13.18 10.12
N GLN A 69 2.01 13.30 11.33
CA GLN A 69 3.44 13.35 11.63
C GLN A 69 4.23 12.07 11.32
N ASP A 70 3.54 10.93 11.24
CA ASP A 70 4.11 9.59 10.99
C ASP A 70 3.86 9.10 9.55
N ARG A 71 3.17 9.91 8.74
CA ARG A 71 2.87 9.57 7.35
C ARG A 71 4.15 9.55 6.54
N TYR A 72 4.26 8.56 5.66
CA TYR A 72 5.29 8.55 4.66
C TYR A 72 4.96 9.60 3.60
N MET A 73 5.92 10.48 3.31
CA MET A 73 5.77 11.50 2.28
C MET A 73 6.39 11.00 0.97
N ILE A 74 5.59 11.00 -0.10
CA ILE A 74 6.06 10.80 -1.48
C ILE A 74 5.39 11.81 -2.39
N PRO A 75 6.00 12.19 -3.53
CA PRO A 75 5.36 13.13 -4.45
C PRO A 75 4.02 12.59 -4.95
N ASP A 76 2.98 13.42 -4.92
CA ASP A 76 1.62 13.05 -5.35
C ASP A 76 1.58 12.58 -6.81
N GLU A 77 2.49 13.07 -7.65
CA GLU A 77 2.65 12.59 -9.02
C GLU A 77 2.87 11.08 -9.07
N ILE A 78 3.66 10.52 -8.15
CA ILE A 78 3.91 9.07 -8.08
C ILE A 78 2.61 8.32 -7.76
N LEU A 79 1.66 8.92 -7.06
CA LEU A 79 0.38 8.30 -6.70
C LEU A 79 -0.67 8.37 -7.80
N LYS A 80 -0.43 9.15 -8.87
CA LYS A 80 -1.35 9.24 -10.00
C LYS A 80 -1.46 7.92 -10.75
N GLU A 81 -2.67 7.53 -11.09
CA GLU A 81 -2.99 6.29 -11.82
C GLU A 81 -2.20 6.15 -13.13
N SER A 82 -1.93 7.26 -13.82
CA SER A 82 -1.13 7.30 -15.04
C SER A 82 0.27 6.69 -14.88
N ASN A 83 0.87 6.79 -13.68
CA ASN A 83 2.20 6.23 -13.39
C ASN A 83 2.17 4.73 -13.07
N TRP A 84 0.99 4.16 -12.88
CA TRP A 84 0.77 2.77 -12.48
C TRP A 84 0.03 1.93 -13.52
N LYS A 85 -0.27 2.50 -14.69
CA LYS A 85 -0.96 1.80 -15.78
C LYS A 85 -0.27 0.48 -16.14
N ASP A 86 1.04 0.51 -16.38
CA ASP A 86 1.84 -0.66 -16.78
C ASP A 86 2.76 -1.18 -15.67
N ARG A 87 2.63 -0.66 -14.44
CA ARG A 87 3.53 -0.97 -13.32
C ARG A 87 2.78 -1.59 -12.15
N ASP A 88 3.37 -2.64 -11.60
CA ASP A 88 2.87 -3.29 -10.36
C ASP A 88 3.76 -3.01 -9.15
N VAL A 89 5.03 -2.66 -9.38
CA VAL A 89 6.02 -2.41 -8.34
C VAL A 89 6.87 -1.23 -8.76
N MET A 90 7.19 -0.35 -7.81
CA MET A 90 8.10 0.77 -8.02
C MET A 90 9.12 0.85 -6.88
N VAL A 91 10.41 0.92 -7.24
CA VAL A 91 11.49 1.16 -6.29
C VAL A 91 11.59 2.67 -6.05
N ARG A 92 11.23 3.10 -4.85
CA ARG A 92 11.45 4.48 -4.40
C ARG A 92 11.88 4.50 -2.95
N TYR A 93 12.93 5.27 -2.67
CA TYR A 93 13.27 5.70 -1.33
C TYR A 93 12.19 6.68 -0.86
N SER A 94 11.39 6.26 0.11
CA SER A 94 10.54 7.16 0.89
C SER A 94 10.99 7.15 2.33
N SER A 95 11.35 8.31 2.86
CA SER A 95 11.67 8.51 4.27
C SER A 95 10.37 8.73 5.05
N SER A 96 10.25 8.10 6.22
CA SER A 96 9.32 8.56 7.25
C SER A 96 10.11 9.53 8.13
N PRO A 97 9.67 10.79 8.32
CA PRO A 97 10.42 11.78 9.08
C PRO A 97 10.77 11.34 10.51
N HIS A 98 9.88 10.58 11.16
CA HIS A 98 10.04 10.12 12.55
C HIS A 98 10.66 8.73 12.69
N ARG A 99 11.04 8.07 11.60
CA ARG A 99 11.65 6.72 11.63
C ARG A 99 13.04 6.69 10.99
N GLY A 100 13.84 7.71 11.28
CA GLY A 100 15.25 7.80 10.91
C GLY A 100 16.16 7.72 12.14
N LYS A 101 16.87 6.60 12.27
CA LYS A 101 17.89 6.23 13.28
C LYS A 101 17.42 6.14 14.74
#